data_AF-A0A292YTV7-F1
#
_entry.id   AF-A0A292YTV7-F1
#
_cell.length_a   1.000
_cell.length_b   1.000
_cell.length_c   1.000
_cell.angle_alpha   90.00
_cell.angle_beta   90.00
_cell.angle_gamma   90.00
#
_symmetry.space_group_name_H-M   'P 1'
#
loop_
_entity.id
_entity.type
_entity.pdbx_description
1 polymer ?
#
loop_
_entity_poly.entity_id
_entity_poly.type
_entity_poly.pdbx_seq_one_letter_code
_entity_poly.pdbx_strand_id
1 'polypeptide(L)' 'MFSTLSPTAAIVVDDSGIRIGTVDDDGQIRDFAGVHIGVVPPGRGDTAVDFAGIRLGHVVHGRG' A
#
# COMPACT_ATOMS: atom_id res chain seq x y z
N MET A 1 6.45 -6.23 26.77
CA MET A 1 7.39 -5.97 25.67
C MET A 1 6.87 -6.69 24.44
N PHE A 2 6.13 -6.00 23.58
CA PHE A 2 5.84 -6.53 22.24
C PHE A 2 6.74 -5.75 21.30
N SER A 3 7.72 -6.44 20.72
CA SER A 3 8.58 -5.88 19.68
C SER A 3 7.68 -5.29 18.62
N THR A 4 7.69 -3.97 18.49
CA THR A 4 7.20 -3.26 17.32
C THR A 4 7.99 -3.78 16.15
N LEU A 5 7.48 -4.83 15.50
CA LEU A 5 7.86 -5.17 14.15
C LEU A 5 7.65 -3.89 13.39
N SER A 6 8.75 -3.23 13.02
CA SER A 6 8.73 -2.07 12.14
C SER A 6 7.85 -2.50 10.97
N PRO A 7 6.65 -1.92 10.81
CA PRO A 7 5.70 -2.39 9.81
C PRO A 7 6.47 -2.33 8.50
N THR A 8 6.63 -3.50 7.89
CA THR A 8 7.48 -3.63 6.72
C THR A 8 6.78 -2.80 5.65
N ALA A 9 7.31 -1.59 5.39
CA ALA A 9 6.63 -0.58 4.59
C ALA A 9 6.12 -1.23 3.31
N ALA A 10 4.81 -1.38 3.25
CA ALA A 10 4.18 -2.18 2.23
C ALA A 10 4.11 -1.35 0.96
N ILE A 11 4.38 -1.97 -0.18
CA ILE A 11 4.65 -1.23 -1.41
C ILE A 11 3.50 -1.45 -2.37
N VAL A 12 2.94 -0.39 -2.95
CA VAL A 12 1.96 -0.53 -4.01
C VAL A 12 2.68 -0.57 -5.35
N VAL A 13 2.44 -1.64 -6.11
CA VAL A 13 2.93 -1.79 -7.48
C VAL A 13 1.77 -1.96 -8.45
N ASP A 14 1.93 -1.42 -9.66
CA ASP A 14 1.05 -1.69 -10.78
C ASP A 14 1.16 -3.15 -11.26
N ASP A 15 0.27 -3.59 -12.15
CA ASP A 15 0.37 -4.88 -12.85
C ASP A 15 1.72 -5.08 -13.56
N SER A 16 2.33 -3.97 -14.01
CA SER A 16 3.67 -3.95 -14.62
C SER A 16 4.83 -4.09 -13.63
N GLY A 17 4.55 -4.17 -12.32
CA GLY A 17 5.55 -4.20 -11.25
C GLY A 17 6.19 -2.84 -10.95
N ILE A 18 5.66 -1.75 -11.52
CA ILE A 18 6.15 -0.39 -11.25
C ILE A 18 5.61 0.08 -9.91
N ARG A 19 6.52 0.57 -9.06
CA ARG A 19 6.21 1.12 -7.75
C ARG A 19 5.43 2.43 -7.89
N ILE A 20 4.17 2.42 -7.45
CA ILE A 20 3.28 3.58 -7.44
C ILE A 20 3.47 4.37 -6.15
N GLY A 21 3.57 3.65 -5.02
CA GLY A 21 3.65 4.28 -3.72
C GLY A 21 3.91 3.29 -2.60
N THR A 22 3.70 3.75 -1.38
CA THR A 22 3.80 2.95 -0.15
C THR A 22 2.50 3.06 0.62
N VAL A 23 2.12 1.97 1.27
CA VAL A 23 0.95 1.92 2.13
C VAL A 23 1.38 1.90 3.61
N ASP A 24 0.71 2.74 4.38
CA ASP A 24 0.85 2.87 5.84
C ASP A 24 0.04 1.75 6.56
N ASP A 25 0.24 1.53 7.87
CA ASP A 25 -0.55 0.54 8.66
C ASP A 25 -2.07 0.77 8.61
N ASP A 26 -2.49 2.03 8.47
CA ASP A 26 -3.90 2.42 8.32
C ASP A 26 -4.46 2.12 6.91
N GLY A 27 -3.68 1.45 6.06
CA GLY A 27 -4.05 1.13 4.68
C GLY A 27 -4.01 2.36 3.75
N GLN A 28 -3.45 3.49 4.17
CA GLN A 28 -3.38 4.71 3.34
C GLN A 28 -2.20 4.63 2.39
N ILE A 29 -2.42 4.91 1.11
CA ILE A 29 -1.40 4.85 0.05
C ILE A 29 -0.90 6.27 -0.21
N ARG A 30 0.41 6.45 -0.07
CA ARG A 30 1.11 7.69 -0.38
C ARG A 30 2.10 7.48 -1.50
N ASP A 31 2.19 8.46 -2.40
CA ASP A 31 3.21 8.50 -3.44
C ASP A 31 4.56 8.98 -2.90
N PHE A 32 5.58 9.06 -3.77
CA PHE A 32 6.92 9.54 -3.40
C PHE A 32 6.96 11.00 -2.94
N ALA A 33 6.00 11.83 -3.35
CA ALA A 33 5.84 13.19 -2.86
C ALA A 33 5.11 13.27 -1.50
N GLY A 34 4.64 12.13 -0.97
CA GLY A 34 3.89 12.07 0.29
C GLY A 34 2.41 12.47 0.14
N VAL A 35 1.91 12.58 -1.10
CA VAL A 35 0.51 12.84 -1.40
C VAL A 35 -0.26 11.53 -1.26
N HIS A 36 -1.38 11.61 -0.57
CA HIS A 36 -2.30 10.49 -0.45
C HIS A 36 -3.04 10.31 -1.77
N ILE A 37 -2.83 9.16 -2.42
CA ILE A 37 -3.40 8.82 -3.73
C ILE A 37 -4.44 7.70 -3.67
N GLY A 38 -4.52 6.95 -2.57
CA GLY A 38 -5.51 5.88 -2.46
C GLY A 38 -5.44 5.14 -1.14
N VAL A 39 -6.20 4.06 -1.05
CA VAL A 39 -6.35 3.24 0.15
C VAL A 39 -6.39 1.77 -0.21
N VAL A 40 -5.97 0.93 0.72
CA VAL A 40 -6.14 -0.52 0.71
C VAL A 40 -7.32 -0.85 1.61
N PRO A 41 -8.51 -1.12 1.06
CA PRO A 41 -9.68 -1.39 1.86
C PRO A 41 -9.49 -2.67 2.71
N PRO A 42 -9.87 -2.62 4.00
CA PRO A 42 -9.76 -3.77 4.89
C PRO A 42 -10.62 -4.93 4.34
N GLY A 43 -10.05 -6.12 4.27
CA GLY A 43 -10.71 -7.32 3.75
C GLY A 43 -10.61 -7.53 2.23
N ARG A 44 -10.05 -6.57 1.46
CA ARG A 44 -9.70 -6.76 0.04
C ARG A 44 -8.27 -7.27 -0.18
N GLY A 45 -7.60 -7.66 0.91
CA GLY A 45 -6.24 -8.18 0.92
C GLY A 45 -5.25 -7.14 0.39
N ASP A 46 -4.39 -7.57 -0.53
CA ASP A 46 -3.33 -6.76 -1.12
C ASP A 46 -3.83 -5.88 -2.28
N THR A 47 -5.09 -5.45 -2.35
CA THR A 47 -5.58 -4.64 -3.48
C THR A 47 -5.58 -3.15 -3.15
N ALA A 48 -4.80 -2.38 -3.90
CA ALA A 48 -4.77 -0.93 -3.81
C ALA A 48 -5.84 -0.28 -4.71
N VAL A 49 -6.61 0.65 -4.17
CA VAL A 49 -7.61 1.43 -4.94
C VAL A 49 -7.45 2.93 -4.70
N ASP A 50 -7.81 3.74 -5.69
CA ASP A 50 -7.92 5.19 -5.60
C ASP A 50 -9.19 5.61 -4.81
N PHE A 51 -9.34 6.89 -4.49
CA PHE A 51 -10.56 7.47 -3.92
C PHE A 51 -11.81 7.22 -4.77
N ALA A 52 -11.66 7.07 -6.08
CA ALA A 52 -12.76 6.69 -6.98
C ALA A 52 -13.11 5.18 -6.91
N GLY A 53 -12.39 4.38 -6.12
CA GLY A 53 -12.54 2.92 -6.05
C GLY A 53 -11.92 2.17 -7.22
N ILE A 54 -11.19 2.87 -8.10
CA ILE A 54 -10.48 2.29 -9.24
C ILE A 54 -9.24 1.57 -8.72
N ARG A 55 -9.01 0.35 -9.20
CA ARG A 55 -7.82 -0.43 -8.84
C ARG A 55 -6.56 0.24 -9.38
N LEU A 56 -5.66 0.63 -8.48
CA LEU A 56 -4.34 1.16 -8.80
C LEU A 56 -3.34 0.03 -9.02
N GLY A 57 -3.47 -1.06 -8.28
CA GLY A 57 -2.53 -2.16 -8.35
C GLY A 57 -2.67 -3.11 -7.18
N HIS A 58 -1.54 -3.67 -6.76
CA HIS A 58 -1.47 -4.58 -5.63
C HIS A 58 -0.34 -4.23 -4.67
N VAL A 59 -0.55 -4.56 -3.41
CA VAL A 59 0.38 -4.36 -2.31
C VAL A 59 1.35 -5.52 -2.28
N VAL A 60 2.63 -5.21 -2.17
CA VAL A 60 3.70 -6.17 -2.03
C VAL A 60 4.33 -5.92 -0.67
N HIS A 61 4.17 -6.90 0.22
CA HIS A 61 4.87 -6.92 1.49
C HIS A 61 6.26 -7.49 1.25
N GLY A 62 7.31 -6.74 1.60
CA GLY A 62 8.66 -7.28 1.61
C GLY A 62 8.72 -8.40 2.63
N ARG A 63 8.78 -9.67 2.19
CA ARG A 63 9.10 -10.77 3.10
C ARG A 63 10.54 -10.56 3.57
N GLY A 64 10.69 -10.28 4.87
CA GLY A 64 11.95 -10.51 5.59
C GLY A 64 12.22 -12.00 5.73
#